data_AF-A0A1Q8A2D7-F1
#
_entry.id   AF-A0A1Q8A2D7-F1
#
_cell.length_a   1.000
_cell.length_b   1.000
_cell.length_c   1.000
_cell.angle_alpha   90.00
_cell.angle_beta   90.00
_cell.angle_gamma   90.00
#
_symmetry.space_group_name_H-M   'P 1'
#
loop_
_entity.id
_entity.type
_entity.pdbx_description
1 polymer ?
#
loop_
_entity_poly.entity_id
_entity_poly.type
_entity_poly.pdbx_seq_one_letter_code
_entity_poly.pdbx_strand_id
1 'polypeptide(L)'
;MVLFPDGTRLLESVPAEVAQRVGLRMHAQTDFYDLAIVGGGPAGLAAAVYAASEGLHTVMIEKEAPGGQAGMSARIENYLGFPIGLSGGDLARRAVVQAQRFGVEILFPLEAVNLRTEGSYRFVKLADGNEISCHALMIATGVQWRRLDAPGADRLQGAGVYYGGGATDALSYKGETVYVVGGANSAGQAAINFAKHADRVVIVVRGISLSSTMSQYLIDQVQQTPNIQIWAHASVAEVHGETHLEEISLLCADTNKIERVRASAMFIFIGALPRTEWLANVVERDERGFILTGPDLIRDGQRPKGWPLEREPFLLETNVPGVFAVGDVRHGSVKRVASGVGEGSVAVQFIHQYLSKV
;
A
#
# COMPACT_ATOMS: atom_id res chain seq x y z
N MET A 1 -8.02 26.13 -5.60
CA MET A 1 -8.17 27.35 -4.77
C MET A 1 -8.27 26.98 -3.29
N VAL A 2 -7.27 27.35 -2.50
CA VAL A 2 -7.27 27.25 -1.02
C VAL A 2 -7.44 28.64 -0.43
N LEU A 3 -8.36 28.78 0.53
CA LEU A 3 -8.61 30.00 1.30
C LEU A 3 -8.04 29.82 2.70
N PHE A 4 -7.16 30.74 3.11
CA PHE A 4 -6.54 30.71 4.43
C PHE A 4 -7.32 31.58 5.44
N PRO A 5 -7.19 31.32 6.75
CA PRO A 5 -7.87 32.11 7.79
C PRO A 5 -7.55 33.61 7.77
N ASP A 6 -6.41 33.99 7.20
CA ASP A 6 -5.98 35.38 7.00
C ASP A 6 -6.64 36.07 5.77
N GLY A 7 -7.56 35.38 5.08
CA GLY A 7 -8.28 35.87 3.91
C GLY A 7 -7.51 35.74 2.59
N THR A 8 -6.27 35.25 2.63
CA THR A 8 -5.46 35.07 1.43
C THR A 8 -5.88 33.84 0.62
N ARG A 9 -5.59 33.87 -0.68
CA ARG A 9 -6.01 32.84 -1.63
C ARG A 9 -4.82 32.30 -2.41
N LEU A 10 -4.79 30.98 -2.58
CA LEU A 10 -3.83 30.28 -3.42
C LEU A 10 -4.62 29.60 -4.54
N LEU A 11 -4.48 30.11 -5.77
CA LEU A 11 -5.33 29.74 -6.92
C LEU A 11 -5.02 28.31 -7.39
N GLU A 12 -3.73 28.03 -7.59
CA GLU A 12 -3.15 26.70 -7.74
C GLU A 12 -2.49 26.33 -6.41
N SER A 13 -2.75 25.12 -5.91
CA SER A 13 -2.25 24.69 -4.61
C SER A 13 -1.33 23.50 -4.75
N VAL A 14 -0.03 23.75 -4.60
CA VAL A 14 0.94 22.69 -4.35
C VAL A 14 0.85 22.32 -2.87
N PRO A 15 0.71 21.03 -2.50
CA PRO A 15 0.55 20.61 -1.10
C PRO A 15 1.61 21.17 -0.14
N ALA A 16 2.87 21.28 -0.59
CA ALA A 16 3.96 21.84 0.21
C ALA A 16 3.78 23.34 0.55
N GLU A 17 3.30 24.15 -0.39
CA GLU A 17 3.04 25.58 -0.16
C GLU A 17 1.88 25.79 0.82
N VAL A 18 0.85 24.94 0.71
CA VAL A 18 -0.27 24.95 1.67
C VAL A 18 0.24 24.56 3.05
N ALA A 19 1.04 23.49 3.14
CA ALA A 19 1.59 22.99 4.40
C ALA A 19 2.44 24.05 5.13
N GLN A 20 3.35 24.71 4.41
CA GLN A 20 4.15 25.79 4.96
C GLN A 20 3.28 26.93 5.53
N ARG A 21 2.21 27.28 4.82
CA ARG A 21 1.33 28.41 5.18
C ARG A 21 0.38 28.10 6.34
N VAL A 22 0.04 26.83 6.56
CA VAL A 22 -0.70 26.40 7.76
C VAL A 22 0.22 26.04 8.94
N GLY A 23 1.54 26.26 8.81
CA GLY A 23 2.51 26.01 9.88
C GLY A 23 2.81 24.53 10.13
N LEU A 24 2.59 23.65 9.14
CA LEU A 24 3.06 22.27 9.23
C LEU A 24 4.59 22.24 9.25
N ARG A 25 5.14 21.32 10.05
CA ARG A 25 6.58 21.10 10.14
C ARG A 25 7.05 20.33 8.91
N MET A 26 7.80 21.03 8.07
CA MET A 26 8.37 20.51 6.83
C MET A 26 9.88 20.23 6.92
N HIS A 27 10.52 20.65 8.00
CA HIS A 27 11.95 20.55 8.19
C HIS A 27 12.24 19.81 9.48
N ALA A 28 13.23 18.92 9.42
CA ALA A 28 13.77 18.20 10.55
C ALA A 28 14.34 19.16 11.61
N GLN A 29 14.19 18.81 12.89
CA GLN A 29 14.83 19.56 13.98
C GLN A 29 16.34 19.31 14.07
N THR A 30 16.78 18.13 13.65
CA THR A 30 18.17 17.70 13.66
C THR A 30 18.52 17.03 12.34
N ASP A 31 19.80 16.99 12.02
CA ASP A 31 20.26 16.31 10.81
C ASP A 31 20.40 14.78 11.01
N PHE A 32 20.35 14.32 12.27
CA PHE A 32 20.63 12.94 12.68
C PHE A 32 19.55 12.32 13.56
N TYR A 33 19.22 11.04 13.31
CA TYR A 33 18.23 10.25 14.05
C TYR A 33 18.72 8.82 14.30
N ASP A 34 18.23 8.16 15.35
CA ASP A 34 18.48 6.73 15.55
C ASP A 34 17.74 5.93 14.47
N LEU A 35 16.51 6.34 14.16
CA LEU A 35 15.64 5.71 13.17
C LEU A 35 14.96 6.75 12.27
N ALA A 36 15.12 6.61 10.96
CA ALA A 36 14.24 7.25 9.98
C ALA A 36 13.23 6.25 9.42
N ILE A 37 11.97 6.66 9.28
CA ILE A 37 10.88 5.87 8.72
C ILE A 37 10.36 6.58 7.47
N VAL A 38 10.37 5.91 6.32
CA VAL A 38 9.84 6.46 5.06
C VAL A 38 8.51 5.79 4.75
N GLY A 39 7.43 6.56 4.89
CA GLY A 39 6.04 6.13 4.71
C GLY A 39 5.24 6.16 6.02
N GLY A 40 4.16 6.93 6.00
CA GLY A 40 3.20 7.15 7.09
C GLY A 40 1.93 6.32 6.98
N GLY A 41 1.97 5.16 6.35
CA GLY A 41 0.88 4.18 6.40
C GLY A 41 0.79 3.46 7.76
N PRO A 42 -0.15 2.51 7.95
CA PRO A 42 -0.32 1.81 9.22
C PRO A 42 0.96 1.12 9.73
N ALA A 43 1.79 0.56 8.83
CA ALA A 43 3.05 -0.07 9.19
C ALA A 43 4.07 0.93 9.72
N GLY A 44 4.27 2.06 9.02
CA GLY A 44 5.19 3.11 9.45
C GLY A 44 4.73 3.83 10.71
N LEU A 45 3.42 4.09 10.84
CA LEU A 45 2.83 4.66 12.05
C LEU A 45 3.01 3.74 13.28
N ALA A 46 2.83 2.43 13.11
CA ALA A 46 3.10 1.48 14.17
C ALA A 46 4.57 1.48 14.56
N ALA A 47 5.47 1.40 13.57
CA ALA A 47 6.91 1.47 13.82
C ALA A 47 7.32 2.76 14.55
N ALA A 48 6.77 3.90 14.15
CA ALA A 48 7.04 5.20 14.78
C ALA A 48 6.62 5.21 16.26
N VAL A 49 5.41 4.72 16.57
CA VAL A 49 4.92 4.63 17.95
C VAL A 49 5.83 3.73 18.79
N TYR A 50 6.14 2.53 18.30
CA TYR A 50 6.94 1.57 19.05
C TYR A 50 8.38 2.06 19.25
N ALA A 51 9.04 2.51 18.18
CA ALA A 51 10.42 3.01 18.24
C ALA A 51 10.58 4.16 19.23
N ALA A 52 9.71 5.17 19.17
CA ALA A 52 9.80 6.30 20.08
C ALA A 52 9.40 5.93 21.51
N SER A 53 8.44 5.02 21.71
CA SER A 53 8.08 4.53 23.05
C SER A 53 9.20 3.73 23.73
N GLU A 54 10.09 3.13 22.94
CA GLU A 54 11.28 2.39 23.38
C GLU A 54 12.55 3.27 23.42
N GLY A 55 12.41 4.58 23.17
CA GLY A 55 13.46 5.58 23.40
C GLY A 55 14.31 5.93 22.19
N LEU A 56 13.97 5.46 20.97
CA LEU A 56 14.69 5.84 19.76
C LEU A 56 14.31 7.25 19.30
N HIS A 57 15.30 8.09 19.03
CA HIS A 57 15.07 9.38 18.38
C HIS A 57 14.64 9.14 16.93
N THR A 58 13.36 9.40 16.64
CA THR A 58 12.70 8.90 15.42
C THR A 58 12.09 10.02 14.59
N VAL A 59 12.35 9.98 13.28
CA VAL A 59 11.66 10.80 12.27
C VAL A 59 10.87 9.93 11.30
N MET A 60 9.68 10.39 10.94
CA MET A 60 8.85 9.79 9.89
C MET A 60 8.66 10.79 8.75
N ILE A 61 8.95 10.34 7.53
CA ILE A 61 8.85 11.10 6.29
C ILE A 61 7.67 10.54 5.50
N GLU A 62 6.69 11.38 5.17
CA GLU A 62 5.50 10.99 4.41
C GLU A 62 5.26 11.95 3.24
N LYS A 63 5.09 11.38 2.05
CA LYS A 63 4.93 12.12 0.79
C LYS A 63 3.62 12.92 0.75
N GLU A 64 2.55 12.37 1.30
CA GLU A 64 1.23 12.99 1.31
C GLU A 64 0.80 13.32 2.75
N ALA A 65 -0.31 12.74 3.22
CA ALA A 65 -0.75 12.84 4.60
C ALA A 65 -0.66 11.46 5.26
N PRO A 66 -0.34 11.39 6.57
CA PRO A 66 -0.32 10.12 7.29
C PRO A 66 -1.63 9.35 7.19
N GLY A 67 -1.51 8.04 7.02
CA GLY A 67 -2.60 7.07 6.87
C GLY A 67 -2.40 6.14 5.67
N GLY A 68 -1.66 6.58 4.65
CA GLY A 68 -1.43 5.83 3.42
C GLY A 68 -2.73 5.35 2.76
N GLN A 69 -2.65 4.23 2.04
CA GLN A 69 -3.83 3.63 1.37
C GLN A 69 -4.96 3.30 2.35
N ALA A 70 -4.62 2.82 3.55
CA ALA A 70 -5.63 2.48 4.55
C ALA A 70 -6.42 3.72 4.99
N GLY A 71 -5.79 4.88 5.06
CA GLY A 71 -6.40 6.17 5.42
C GLY A 71 -7.59 6.56 4.56
N MET A 72 -7.63 6.09 3.30
CA MET A 72 -8.74 6.33 2.36
C MET A 72 -9.95 5.40 2.60
N SER A 73 -9.82 4.38 3.45
CA SER A 73 -10.93 3.46 3.71
C SER A 73 -12.01 4.10 4.56
N ALA A 74 -13.24 4.12 4.06
CA ALA A 74 -14.41 4.59 4.80
C ALA A 74 -14.68 3.76 6.06
N ARG A 75 -14.41 2.45 6.01
CA ARG A 75 -14.60 1.54 7.14
C ARG A 75 -13.66 0.34 7.08
N ILE A 76 -13.08 0.00 8.22
CA ILE A 76 -12.25 -1.18 8.46
C ILE A 76 -12.94 -1.98 9.57
N GLU A 77 -13.52 -3.13 9.22
CA GLU A 77 -14.25 -3.99 10.16
C GLU A 77 -13.41 -5.16 10.69
N ASN A 78 -12.30 -5.47 10.01
CA ASN A 78 -11.43 -6.61 10.31
C ASN A 78 -10.17 -6.23 11.10
N TYR A 79 -10.19 -5.09 11.79
CA TYR A 79 -9.10 -4.67 12.67
C TYR A 79 -9.45 -4.99 14.13
N LEU A 80 -8.70 -5.91 14.73
CA LEU A 80 -8.96 -6.40 16.09
C LEU A 80 -8.92 -5.25 17.11
N GLY A 81 -9.86 -5.27 18.06
CA GLY A 81 -10.02 -4.24 19.08
C GLY A 81 -11.10 -3.19 18.77
N PHE A 82 -11.66 -3.18 17.55
CA PHE A 82 -12.74 -2.27 17.17
C PHE A 82 -14.00 -3.06 16.77
N PRO A 83 -14.87 -3.42 17.73
CA PRO A 83 -16.00 -4.34 17.47
C PRO A 83 -17.04 -3.80 16.48
N ILE A 84 -17.11 -2.48 16.30
CA ILE A 84 -17.97 -1.81 15.31
C ILE A 84 -17.19 -1.30 14.09
N GLY A 85 -15.91 -1.67 13.99
CA GLY A 85 -14.96 -1.11 13.03
C GLY A 85 -14.62 0.36 13.30
N LEU A 86 -13.76 0.91 12.44
CA LEU A 86 -13.42 2.34 12.40
C LEU A 86 -13.06 2.74 10.97
N SER A 87 -13.10 4.04 10.64
CA SER A 87 -12.55 4.49 9.37
C SER A 87 -11.02 4.46 9.39
N GLY A 88 -10.42 4.26 8.22
CA GLY A 88 -8.96 4.27 8.12
C GLY A 88 -8.35 5.62 8.47
N GLY A 89 -9.04 6.72 8.15
CA GLY A 89 -8.65 8.05 8.59
C GLY A 89 -8.68 8.21 10.12
N ASP A 90 -9.63 7.58 10.83
CA ASP A 90 -9.65 7.60 12.30
C ASP A 90 -8.50 6.80 12.89
N LEU A 91 -8.21 5.62 12.33
CA LEU A 91 -7.05 4.81 12.72
C LEU A 91 -5.75 5.60 12.58
N ALA A 92 -5.54 6.23 11.42
CA ALA A 92 -4.34 7.01 11.12
C ALA A 92 -4.19 8.21 12.07
N ARG A 93 -5.25 9.00 12.27
CA ARG A 93 -5.21 10.16 13.19
C ARG A 93 -4.84 9.77 14.61
N ARG A 94 -5.44 8.69 15.14
CA ARG A 94 -5.12 8.19 16.48
C ARG A 94 -3.66 7.79 16.60
N ALA A 95 -3.12 7.11 15.59
CA ALA A 95 -1.72 6.70 15.58
C ALA A 95 -0.76 7.90 15.45
N VAL A 96 -1.08 8.91 14.64
CA VAL A 96 -0.30 10.16 14.55
C VAL A 96 -0.23 10.87 15.90
N VAL A 97 -1.37 11.03 16.58
CA VAL A 97 -1.42 11.64 17.92
C VAL A 97 -0.56 10.87 18.92
N GLN A 98 -0.58 9.53 18.84
CA GLN A 98 0.24 8.68 19.69
C GLN A 98 1.74 8.83 19.39
N ALA A 99 2.13 8.80 18.12
CA ALA A 99 3.53 8.97 17.70
C ALA A 99 4.08 10.34 18.15
N GLN A 100 3.32 11.42 17.91
CA GLN A 100 3.70 12.77 18.33
C GLN A 100 3.81 12.90 19.86
N ARG A 101 2.93 12.22 20.62
CA ARG A 101 3.01 12.20 22.08
C ARG A 101 4.32 11.56 22.59
N PHE A 102 4.87 10.58 21.85
CA PHE A 102 6.18 9.99 22.16
C PHE A 102 7.36 10.77 21.59
N GLY A 103 7.12 11.92 20.93
CA GLY A 103 8.18 12.78 20.40
C GLY A 103 8.64 12.44 18.99
N VAL A 104 7.91 11.59 18.25
CA VAL A 104 8.22 11.35 16.83
C VAL A 104 8.06 12.65 16.05
N GLU A 105 9.08 13.00 15.30
CA GLU A 105 8.99 14.06 14.29
C GLU A 105 8.34 13.52 13.02
N ILE A 106 7.29 14.18 12.53
CA ILE A 106 6.56 13.73 11.33
C ILE A 106 6.64 14.85 10.29
N LEU A 107 7.36 14.59 9.19
CA LEU A 107 7.59 15.52 8.08
C LEU A 107 6.68 15.17 6.91
N PHE A 108 5.74 16.04 6.57
CA PHE A 108 4.80 15.84 5.46
C PHE A 108 4.14 17.15 4.99
N PRO A 109 3.89 17.34 3.68
CA PRO A 109 4.16 16.42 2.57
C PRO A 109 5.61 16.50 2.06
N LEU A 110 6.39 15.44 2.26
CA LEU A 110 7.81 15.37 1.89
C LEU A 110 8.18 13.98 1.37
N GLU A 111 8.72 13.92 0.15
CA GLU A 111 9.07 12.66 -0.52
C GLU A 111 10.56 12.34 -0.36
N ALA A 112 10.86 11.09 0.00
CA ALA A 112 12.21 10.53 -0.12
C ALA A 112 12.47 10.11 -1.57
N VAL A 113 13.58 10.58 -2.14
CA VAL A 113 13.90 10.41 -3.59
C VAL A 113 15.19 9.64 -3.85
N ASN A 114 16.03 9.45 -2.83
CA ASN A 114 17.23 8.63 -2.95
C ASN A 114 17.69 8.09 -1.59
N LEU A 115 18.38 6.95 -1.62
CA LEU A 115 19.07 6.37 -0.46
C LEU A 115 20.54 6.17 -0.82
N ARG A 116 21.44 6.66 0.03
CA ARG A 116 22.87 6.26 0.02
C ARG A 116 23.28 5.72 1.38
N THR A 117 24.33 4.90 1.39
CA THR A 117 24.83 4.22 2.59
C THR A 117 26.34 4.45 2.73
N GLU A 118 26.79 4.82 3.93
CA GLU A 118 28.21 4.98 4.23
C GLU A 118 28.49 4.41 5.62
N GLY A 119 29.19 3.27 5.67
CA GLY A 119 29.43 2.56 6.93
C GLY A 119 28.13 2.23 7.68
N SER A 120 28.05 2.68 8.93
CA SER A 120 26.88 2.51 9.80
C SER A 120 25.77 3.54 9.60
N TYR A 121 25.94 4.49 8.67
CA TYR A 121 25.00 5.58 8.44
C TYR A 121 24.19 5.40 7.15
N ARG A 122 22.92 5.82 7.21
CA ARG A 122 21.99 5.86 6.09
C ARG A 122 21.60 7.30 5.84
N PHE A 123 21.60 7.71 4.59
CA PHE A 123 21.26 9.07 4.20
C PHE A 123 20.11 9.03 3.20
N VAL A 124 19.02 9.69 3.57
CA VAL A 124 17.79 9.78 2.78
C VAL A 124 17.73 11.16 2.18
N LYS A 125 17.87 11.24 0.86
CA LYS A 125 17.68 12.50 0.13
C LYS A 125 16.19 12.76 -0.05
N LEU A 126 15.78 14.00 0.20
CA LEU A 126 14.40 14.45 0.11
C LEU A 126 14.18 15.28 -1.16
N ALA A 127 12.92 15.37 -1.59
CA ALA A 127 12.54 16.06 -2.82
C ALA A 127 12.79 17.57 -2.79
N ASP A 128 12.89 18.17 -1.61
CA ASP A 128 13.24 19.58 -1.39
C ASP A 128 14.76 19.85 -1.47
N GLY A 129 15.57 18.79 -1.65
CA GLY A 129 17.03 18.86 -1.73
C GLY A 129 17.74 18.62 -0.39
N ASN A 130 17.02 18.60 0.73
CA ASN A 130 17.59 18.29 2.03
C ASN A 130 17.93 16.81 2.15
N GLU A 131 18.76 16.48 3.15
CA GLU A 131 19.15 15.10 3.44
C GLU A 131 19.01 14.83 4.94
N ILE A 132 18.43 13.68 5.28
CA ILE A 132 18.32 13.20 6.66
C ILE A 132 19.28 12.02 6.83
N SER A 133 20.05 12.04 7.92
CA SER A 133 20.95 10.95 8.27
C SER A 133 20.42 10.15 9.47
N CYS A 134 20.67 8.84 9.47
CA CYS A 134 20.26 7.96 10.56
C CYS A 134 21.13 6.70 10.68
N HIS A 135 21.07 6.03 11.83
CA HIS A 135 21.68 4.70 12.00
C HIS A 135 20.86 3.60 11.32
N ALA A 136 19.55 3.57 11.59
CA ALA A 136 18.63 2.62 10.98
C ALA A 136 17.60 3.32 10.10
N LEU A 137 17.22 2.67 9.00
CA LEU A 137 16.18 3.13 8.09
C LEU A 137 15.08 2.08 7.99
N MET A 138 13.83 2.48 8.15
CA MET A 138 12.67 1.64 7.87
C MET A 138 11.90 2.16 6.66
N ILE A 139 11.70 1.29 5.67
CA ILE A 139 10.95 1.57 4.46
C ILE A 139 9.54 0.99 4.63
N ALA A 140 8.56 1.88 4.74
CA ALA A 140 7.14 1.58 4.97
C ALA A 140 6.24 2.26 3.92
N THR A 141 6.75 2.45 2.70
CA THR A 141 6.08 3.20 1.61
C THR A 141 4.85 2.51 1.03
N GLY A 142 4.58 1.26 1.43
CA GLY A 142 3.41 0.50 1.00
C GLY A 142 3.39 0.25 -0.51
N VAL A 143 2.19 0.30 -1.09
CA VAL A 143 1.98 0.18 -2.53
C VAL A 143 0.96 1.21 -3.01
N GLN A 144 1.05 1.52 -4.30
CA GLN A 144 0.01 2.23 -5.03
C GLN A 144 -0.75 1.24 -5.90
N TRP A 145 -2.06 1.15 -5.74
CA TRP A 145 -2.90 0.40 -6.67
C TRP A 145 -2.79 1.00 -8.06
N ARG A 146 -2.69 0.15 -9.08
CA ARG A 146 -2.88 0.61 -10.46
C ARG A 146 -4.32 1.08 -10.57
N ARG A 147 -4.51 2.33 -11.00
CA ARG A 147 -5.84 2.89 -11.23
C ARG A 147 -6.43 2.35 -12.53
N LEU A 148 -7.73 2.10 -12.49
CA LEU A 148 -8.52 1.81 -13.66
C LEU A 148 -8.77 3.13 -14.39
N ASP A 149 -8.23 3.23 -15.60
CA ASP A 149 -8.45 4.37 -16.48
C ASP A 149 -9.83 4.28 -17.14
N ALA A 150 -10.86 4.63 -16.39
CA ALA A 150 -12.25 4.66 -16.84
C ALA A 150 -12.98 5.86 -16.21
N PRO A 151 -13.64 6.72 -17.00
CA PRO A 151 -14.45 7.82 -16.49
C PRO A 151 -15.45 7.33 -15.42
N GLY A 152 -15.56 8.08 -14.33
CA GLY A 152 -16.43 7.77 -13.19
C GLY A 152 -15.84 6.83 -12.14
N ALA A 153 -14.78 6.08 -12.44
CA ALA A 153 -14.21 5.10 -11.51
C ALA A 153 -13.71 5.73 -10.20
N ASP A 154 -12.95 6.82 -10.29
CA ASP A 154 -12.40 7.51 -9.10
C ASP A 154 -13.50 8.15 -8.23
N ARG A 155 -14.58 8.63 -8.84
CA ARG A 155 -15.70 9.27 -8.12
C ARG A 155 -16.50 8.28 -7.27
N LEU A 156 -16.64 7.04 -7.74
CA LEU A 156 -17.40 5.99 -7.08
C LEU A 156 -16.51 5.03 -6.26
N GLN A 157 -15.24 5.39 -6.05
CA GLN A 157 -14.33 4.62 -5.20
C GLN A 157 -14.87 4.55 -3.76
N GLY A 158 -14.98 3.34 -3.23
CA GLY A 158 -15.58 3.07 -1.91
C GLY A 158 -17.11 2.99 -1.92
N ALA A 159 -17.75 3.38 -3.02
CA ALA A 159 -19.21 3.37 -3.22
C ALA A 159 -19.59 2.45 -4.39
N GLY A 160 -19.28 1.15 -4.24
CA GLY A 160 -19.49 0.14 -5.27
C GLY A 160 -18.25 -0.14 -6.15
N VAL A 161 -17.25 0.74 -6.18
CA VAL A 161 -15.97 0.49 -6.84
C VAL A 161 -14.86 0.29 -5.80
N TYR A 162 -14.23 -0.88 -5.82
CA TYR A 162 -13.23 -1.27 -4.82
C TYR A 162 -11.94 -1.74 -5.48
N TYR A 163 -10.79 -1.30 -4.96
CA TYR A 163 -9.47 -1.82 -5.35
C TYR A 163 -9.02 -2.86 -4.34
N GLY A 164 -8.86 -4.11 -4.78
CA GLY A 164 -8.73 -5.25 -3.87
C GLY A 164 -10.00 -5.46 -3.02
N GLY A 165 -9.87 -6.21 -1.92
CA GLY A 165 -11.01 -6.57 -1.06
C GLY A 165 -11.87 -7.70 -1.65
N GLY A 166 -12.58 -8.45 -0.80
CA GLY A 166 -13.48 -9.51 -1.25
C GLY A 166 -13.58 -10.75 -0.37
N ALA A 167 -12.72 -10.91 0.65
CA ALA A 167 -12.85 -12.00 1.61
C ALA A 167 -13.94 -11.73 2.66
N THR A 168 -13.97 -10.52 3.20
CA THR A 168 -14.87 -10.10 4.30
C THR A 168 -16.22 -9.60 3.80
N ASP A 169 -16.28 -9.10 2.56
CA ASP A 169 -17.46 -8.39 2.04
C ASP A 169 -18.37 -9.30 1.21
N ALA A 170 -17.94 -10.53 0.91
CA ALA A 170 -18.66 -11.43 0.02
C ALA A 170 -20.09 -11.73 0.48
N LEU A 171 -20.31 -11.78 1.81
CA LEU A 171 -21.64 -11.94 2.40
C LEU A 171 -22.58 -10.77 2.10
N SER A 172 -22.06 -9.55 1.96
CA SER A 172 -22.83 -8.33 1.68
C SER A 172 -23.39 -8.30 0.25
N TYR A 173 -22.87 -9.15 -0.64
CA TYR A 173 -23.30 -9.24 -2.05
C TYR A 173 -24.16 -10.46 -2.33
N LYS A 174 -24.82 -11.00 -1.30
CA LYS A 174 -25.72 -12.14 -1.45
C LYS A 174 -26.88 -11.78 -2.39
N GLY A 175 -27.02 -12.51 -3.49
CA GLY A 175 -28.06 -12.26 -4.50
C GLY A 175 -27.72 -11.18 -5.52
N GLU A 176 -26.54 -10.58 -5.46
CA GLU A 176 -26.10 -9.51 -6.37
C GLU A 176 -25.22 -10.05 -7.52
N THR A 177 -25.08 -9.26 -8.60
CA THR A 177 -24.04 -9.49 -9.61
C THR A 177 -22.77 -8.72 -9.23
N VAL A 178 -21.64 -9.43 -9.13
CA VAL A 178 -20.33 -8.87 -8.79
C VAL A 178 -19.38 -8.92 -9.99
N TYR A 179 -18.75 -7.80 -10.31
CA TYR A 179 -17.72 -7.73 -11.35
C TYR A 179 -16.32 -7.77 -10.73
N VAL A 180 -15.45 -8.63 -11.26
CA VAL A 180 -14.05 -8.78 -10.85
C VAL A 180 -13.17 -8.41 -12.03
N VAL A 181 -12.49 -7.27 -11.96
CA VAL A 181 -11.63 -6.77 -13.05
C VAL A 181 -10.19 -7.22 -12.81
N GLY A 182 -9.70 -8.19 -13.57
CA GLY A 182 -8.34 -8.71 -13.45
C GLY A 182 -8.23 -10.17 -13.87
N GLY A 183 -7.02 -10.57 -14.32
CA GLY A 183 -6.76 -11.91 -14.85
C GLY A 183 -5.81 -12.78 -14.03
N ALA A 184 -5.26 -12.27 -12.92
CA ALA A 184 -4.24 -12.97 -12.13
C ALA A 184 -4.83 -13.68 -10.89
N ASN A 185 -3.99 -14.39 -10.14
CA ASN A 185 -4.40 -15.20 -8.97
C ASN A 185 -5.32 -14.47 -7.98
N SER A 186 -5.04 -13.20 -7.63
CA SER A 186 -5.89 -12.45 -6.70
C SER A 186 -7.31 -12.26 -7.21
N ALA A 187 -7.48 -12.04 -8.53
CA ALA A 187 -8.79 -11.92 -9.14
C ALA A 187 -9.55 -13.25 -9.11
N GLY A 188 -8.89 -14.36 -9.46
CA GLY A 188 -9.50 -15.69 -9.43
C GLY A 188 -9.91 -16.12 -8.01
N GLN A 189 -9.04 -15.89 -7.01
CA GLN A 189 -9.35 -16.19 -5.60
C GLN A 189 -10.54 -15.38 -5.09
N ALA A 190 -10.60 -14.09 -5.44
CA ALA A 190 -11.74 -13.25 -5.10
C ALA A 190 -13.02 -13.74 -5.77
N ALA A 191 -12.97 -14.08 -7.06
CA ALA A 191 -14.12 -14.58 -7.80
C ALA A 191 -14.69 -15.86 -7.18
N ILE A 192 -13.83 -16.83 -6.85
CA ILE A 192 -14.24 -18.05 -6.14
C ILE A 192 -14.85 -17.75 -4.78
N ASN A 193 -14.35 -16.74 -4.07
CA ASN A 193 -14.92 -16.38 -2.78
C ASN A 193 -16.30 -15.71 -2.90
N PHE A 194 -16.46 -14.78 -3.84
CA PHE A 194 -17.76 -14.13 -4.11
C PHE A 194 -18.80 -15.12 -4.60
N ALA A 195 -18.41 -16.09 -5.42
CA ALA A 195 -19.31 -17.10 -6.00
C ALA A 195 -20.02 -17.96 -4.95
N LYS A 196 -19.53 -18.02 -3.70
CA LYS A 196 -20.19 -18.70 -2.58
C LYS A 196 -21.47 -18.01 -2.12
N HIS A 197 -21.66 -16.72 -2.44
CA HIS A 197 -22.74 -15.89 -1.90
C HIS A 197 -23.47 -15.08 -2.98
N ALA A 198 -22.75 -14.55 -3.97
CA ALA A 198 -23.30 -13.78 -5.06
C ALA A 198 -24.18 -14.63 -5.98
N ASP A 199 -25.19 -14.01 -6.60
CA ASP A 199 -26.00 -14.67 -7.63
C ASP A 199 -25.14 -14.99 -8.85
N ARG A 200 -24.30 -14.02 -9.25
CA ARG A 200 -23.40 -14.14 -10.38
C ARG A 200 -22.11 -13.37 -10.15
N VAL A 201 -20.99 -13.94 -10.61
CA VAL A 201 -19.69 -13.27 -10.62
C VAL A 201 -19.17 -13.21 -12.05
N VAL A 202 -18.77 -12.03 -12.50
CA VAL A 202 -18.22 -11.83 -13.86
C VAL A 202 -16.76 -11.39 -13.75
N ILE A 203 -15.84 -12.24 -14.22
CA ILE A 203 -14.42 -11.91 -14.34
C ILE A 203 -14.21 -11.18 -15.67
N VAL A 204 -13.81 -9.92 -15.61
CA VAL A 204 -13.48 -9.08 -16.77
C VAL A 204 -11.97 -9.09 -16.96
N VAL A 205 -11.50 -9.60 -18.09
CA VAL A 205 -10.07 -9.73 -18.38
C VAL A 205 -9.74 -9.23 -19.80
N ARG A 206 -8.68 -8.42 -19.90
CA ARG A 206 -8.20 -7.86 -21.18
C ARG A 206 -7.56 -8.90 -22.09
N GLY A 207 -6.96 -9.93 -21.50
CA GLY A 207 -6.33 -11.02 -22.24
C GLY A 207 -7.35 -11.99 -22.83
N ILE A 208 -6.84 -12.90 -23.67
CA ILE A 208 -7.61 -13.96 -24.34
C ILE A 208 -8.18 -14.96 -23.34
N SER A 209 -7.47 -15.15 -22.22
CA SER A 209 -7.84 -16.11 -21.18
C SER A 209 -7.15 -15.75 -19.86
N LEU A 210 -7.53 -16.46 -18.81
CA LEU A 210 -6.86 -16.42 -17.51
C LEU A 210 -5.50 -17.15 -17.52
N SER A 211 -5.24 -18.02 -18.52
CA SER A 211 -4.06 -18.90 -18.55
C SER A 211 -2.72 -18.21 -18.70
N SER A 212 -2.71 -16.93 -19.10
CA SER A 212 -1.48 -16.14 -19.20
C SER A 212 -0.90 -15.74 -17.84
N THR A 213 -1.73 -15.59 -16.80
CA THR A 213 -1.31 -14.98 -15.52
C THR A 213 -1.89 -15.64 -14.28
N MET A 214 -2.86 -16.56 -14.44
CA MET A 214 -3.46 -17.32 -13.36
C MET A 214 -2.91 -18.74 -13.29
N SER A 215 -2.72 -19.25 -12.08
CA SER A 215 -2.29 -20.64 -11.84
C SER A 215 -3.36 -21.63 -12.30
N GLN A 216 -2.94 -22.74 -12.93
CA GLN A 216 -3.85 -23.72 -13.56
C GLN A 216 -4.95 -24.24 -12.62
N TYR A 217 -4.60 -24.61 -11.37
CA TYR A 217 -5.59 -25.11 -10.40
C TYR A 217 -6.75 -24.12 -10.17
N LEU A 218 -6.46 -22.81 -10.21
CA LEU A 218 -7.44 -21.77 -9.97
C LEU A 218 -8.30 -21.52 -11.20
N ILE A 219 -7.72 -21.66 -12.40
CA ILE A 219 -8.47 -21.67 -13.66
C ILE A 219 -9.48 -22.81 -13.66
N ASP A 220 -9.05 -24.01 -13.27
CA ASP A 220 -9.93 -25.18 -13.20
C ASP A 220 -11.08 -24.96 -12.21
N GLN A 221 -10.79 -24.40 -11.03
CA GLN A 221 -11.83 -24.03 -10.05
C GLN A 221 -12.81 -23.00 -10.60
N VAL A 222 -12.32 -21.95 -11.26
CA VAL A 222 -13.16 -20.90 -11.86
C VAL A 222 -14.09 -21.51 -12.91
N GLN A 223 -13.57 -22.37 -13.79
CA GLN A 223 -14.36 -23.03 -14.83
C GLN A 223 -15.39 -24.02 -14.29
N GLN A 224 -15.09 -24.67 -13.17
CA GLN A 224 -16.01 -25.61 -12.50
C GLN A 224 -17.10 -24.91 -11.68
N THR A 225 -16.99 -23.60 -11.45
CA THR A 225 -17.94 -22.86 -10.62
C THR A 225 -19.06 -22.25 -11.49
N PRO A 226 -20.31 -22.73 -11.37
CA PRO A 226 -21.36 -22.49 -12.38
C PRO A 226 -21.86 -21.04 -12.46
N ASN A 227 -21.75 -20.27 -11.38
CA ASN A 227 -22.17 -18.87 -11.34
C ASN A 227 -21.02 -17.88 -11.63
N ILE A 228 -19.85 -18.37 -12.07
CA ILE A 228 -18.76 -17.53 -12.56
C ILE A 228 -18.77 -17.48 -14.08
N GLN A 229 -18.72 -16.28 -14.64
CA GLN A 229 -18.57 -16.02 -16.07
C GLN A 229 -17.24 -15.33 -16.33
N ILE A 230 -16.59 -15.67 -17.44
CA ILE A 230 -15.37 -15.01 -17.89
C ILE A 230 -15.70 -14.20 -19.12
N TRP A 231 -15.48 -12.88 -19.04
CA TRP A 231 -15.55 -11.96 -20.16
C TRP A 231 -14.12 -11.63 -20.57
N ALA A 232 -13.60 -12.42 -21.51
CA ALA A 232 -12.29 -12.22 -22.11
C ALA A 232 -12.31 -11.10 -23.14
N HIS A 233 -11.13 -10.58 -23.50
CA HIS A 233 -10.99 -9.44 -24.40
C HIS A 233 -11.85 -8.23 -23.97
N ALA A 234 -12.12 -8.11 -22.67
CA ALA A 234 -13.02 -7.11 -22.14
C ALA A 234 -12.29 -6.15 -21.21
N SER A 235 -12.68 -4.87 -21.26
CA SER A 235 -12.23 -3.84 -20.34
C SER A 235 -13.38 -2.92 -19.95
N VAL A 236 -13.31 -2.35 -18.75
CA VAL A 236 -14.24 -1.30 -18.33
C VAL A 236 -13.90 -0.02 -19.08
N ALA A 237 -14.86 0.47 -19.86
CA ALA A 237 -14.75 1.72 -20.60
C ALA A 237 -15.21 2.90 -19.74
N GLU A 238 -16.34 2.76 -19.02
CA GLU A 238 -16.91 3.81 -18.17
C GLU A 238 -17.64 3.20 -16.96
N VAL A 239 -17.74 3.98 -15.89
CA VAL A 239 -18.40 3.63 -14.64
C VAL A 239 -19.51 4.65 -14.34
N HIS A 240 -20.72 4.17 -14.10
CA HIS A 240 -21.93 5.00 -13.99
C HIS A 240 -22.59 4.89 -12.62
N GLY A 241 -23.22 5.99 -12.21
CA GLY A 241 -23.95 6.13 -10.94
C GLY A 241 -23.72 7.51 -10.33
N GLU A 242 -24.62 7.98 -9.46
CA GLU A 242 -24.48 9.29 -8.81
C GLU A 242 -23.72 9.21 -7.49
N THR A 243 -24.27 8.49 -6.51
CA THR A 243 -23.69 8.33 -5.17
C THR A 243 -23.14 6.92 -4.90
N HIS A 244 -23.53 5.95 -5.71
CA HIS A 244 -23.12 4.55 -5.65
C HIS A 244 -23.06 3.99 -7.07
N LEU A 245 -22.30 2.91 -7.27
CA LEU A 245 -22.22 2.21 -8.56
C LEU A 245 -23.59 1.64 -8.97
N GLU A 246 -24.03 1.96 -10.18
CA GLU A 246 -25.29 1.44 -10.73
C GLU A 246 -25.03 0.56 -11.97
N GLU A 247 -24.12 1.00 -12.84
CA GLU A 247 -23.84 0.36 -14.12
C GLU A 247 -22.38 0.53 -14.53
N ILE A 248 -21.89 -0.37 -15.37
CA ILE A 248 -20.58 -0.24 -16.03
C ILE A 248 -20.74 -0.44 -17.54
N SER A 249 -19.95 0.31 -18.31
CA SER A 249 -19.78 0.09 -19.75
C SER A 249 -18.57 -0.81 -19.96
N LEU A 250 -18.76 -1.95 -20.63
CA LEU A 250 -17.71 -2.92 -20.94
C LEU A 250 -17.43 -2.90 -22.44
N LEU A 251 -16.18 -2.63 -22.82
CA LEU A 251 -15.69 -2.69 -24.19
C LEU A 251 -15.18 -4.11 -24.47
N CYS A 252 -15.72 -4.75 -25.51
CA CYS A 252 -15.17 -5.97 -26.08
C CYS A 252 -14.18 -5.62 -27.20
N ALA A 253 -12.90 -5.90 -27.02
CA ALA A 253 -11.84 -5.58 -27.96
C ALA A 253 -11.97 -6.31 -29.31
N ASP A 254 -12.56 -7.51 -29.32
CA ASP A 254 -12.72 -8.29 -30.56
C ASP A 254 -13.77 -7.70 -31.50
N THR A 255 -14.82 -7.09 -30.93
CA THR A 255 -15.95 -6.56 -31.71
C THR A 255 -16.00 -5.03 -31.71
N ASN A 256 -15.18 -4.39 -30.89
CA ASN A 256 -15.20 -2.97 -30.58
C ASN A 256 -16.58 -2.45 -30.10
N LYS A 257 -17.43 -3.36 -29.58
CA LYS A 257 -18.75 -3.01 -29.04
C LYS A 257 -18.64 -2.67 -27.56
N ILE A 258 -19.40 -1.66 -27.16
CA ILE A 258 -19.59 -1.30 -25.76
C ILE A 258 -20.96 -1.81 -25.31
N GLU A 259 -20.97 -2.61 -24.25
CA GLU A 259 -22.18 -3.10 -23.61
C GLU A 259 -22.33 -2.47 -22.22
N ARG A 260 -23.50 -1.90 -21.93
CA ARG A 260 -23.81 -1.31 -20.63
C ARG A 260 -24.58 -2.33 -19.80
N VAL A 261 -24.06 -2.62 -18.61
CA VAL A 261 -24.61 -3.64 -17.73
C VAL A 261 -24.79 -3.10 -16.32
N ARG A 262 -25.83 -3.59 -15.62
CA ARG A 262 -26.01 -3.31 -14.19
C ARG A 262 -24.89 -3.95 -13.38
N ALA A 263 -24.35 -3.19 -12.44
CA ALA A 263 -23.31 -3.65 -11.54
C ALA A 263 -23.54 -3.06 -10.15
N SER A 264 -23.79 -3.92 -9.16
CA SER A 264 -23.95 -3.49 -7.77
C SER A 264 -22.61 -3.26 -7.08
N ALA A 265 -21.58 -4.00 -7.53
CA ALA A 265 -20.19 -3.77 -7.15
C ALA A 265 -19.19 -4.25 -8.22
N MET A 266 -18.04 -3.57 -8.23
CA MET A 266 -16.90 -3.87 -9.06
C MET A 266 -15.62 -3.89 -8.21
N PHE A 267 -14.91 -5.01 -8.25
CA PHE A 267 -13.65 -5.22 -7.54
C PHE A 267 -12.49 -5.31 -8.52
N ILE A 268 -11.52 -4.41 -8.37
CA ILE A 268 -10.42 -4.18 -9.29
C ILE A 268 -9.15 -4.84 -8.75
N PHE A 269 -8.62 -5.79 -9.51
CA PHE A 269 -7.42 -6.59 -9.24
C PHE A 269 -6.40 -6.47 -10.38
N ILE A 270 -6.14 -5.24 -10.84
CA ILE A 270 -5.21 -4.97 -11.96
C ILE A 270 -3.75 -4.78 -11.52
N GLY A 271 -3.46 -5.03 -10.24
CA GLY A 271 -2.13 -5.02 -9.65
C GLY A 271 -1.85 -3.78 -8.79
N ALA A 272 -0.76 -3.86 -8.03
CA ALA A 272 -0.23 -2.78 -7.22
C ALA A 272 1.27 -2.62 -7.50
N LEU A 273 1.78 -1.39 -7.35
CA LEU A 273 3.17 -1.01 -7.60
C LEU A 273 3.78 -0.47 -6.29
N PRO A 274 4.91 -1.00 -5.81
CA PRO A 274 5.52 -0.58 -4.55
C PRO A 274 6.27 0.76 -4.63
N ARG A 275 6.47 1.32 -5.84
CA ARG A 275 7.15 2.61 -6.08
C ARG A 275 8.54 2.71 -5.44
N THR A 276 9.33 1.67 -5.60
CA THR A 276 10.66 1.50 -4.98
C THR A 276 11.80 1.90 -5.92
N GLU A 277 11.52 2.66 -6.98
CA GLU A 277 12.52 3.05 -7.99
C GLU A 277 13.64 3.90 -7.38
N TRP A 278 13.33 4.70 -6.35
CA TRP A 278 14.28 5.51 -5.60
C TRP A 278 15.33 4.72 -4.80
N LEU A 279 15.10 3.42 -4.61
CA LEU A 279 16.00 2.48 -3.92
C LEU A 279 16.84 1.63 -4.88
N ALA A 280 16.68 1.87 -6.19
CA ALA A 280 17.38 1.10 -7.21
C ALA A 280 18.90 1.12 -6.97
N ASN A 281 19.54 -0.02 -7.20
CA ASN A 281 20.97 -0.26 -7.02
C ASN A 281 21.48 -0.29 -5.57
N VAL A 282 20.62 -0.04 -4.57
CA VAL A 282 20.98 -0.13 -3.15
C VAL A 282 20.26 -1.29 -2.47
N VAL A 283 18.94 -1.35 -2.65
CA VAL A 283 18.09 -2.39 -2.05
C VAL A 283 17.67 -3.41 -3.10
N GLU A 284 17.86 -4.70 -2.79
CA GLU A 284 17.42 -5.81 -3.62
C GLU A 284 15.89 -5.90 -3.69
N ARG A 285 15.38 -6.11 -4.90
CA ARG A 285 13.95 -6.15 -5.20
C ARG A 285 13.64 -7.35 -6.09
N ASP A 286 12.42 -7.86 -6.01
CA ASP A 286 11.92 -8.86 -6.96
C ASP A 286 11.65 -8.24 -8.34
N GLU A 287 11.32 -9.07 -9.33
CA GLU A 287 11.03 -8.65 -10.71
C GLU A 287 9.82 -7.70 -10.82
N ARG A 288 8.99 -7.63 -9.77
CA ARG A 288 7.80 -6.79 -9.68
C ARG A 288 8.07 -5.50 -8.88
N GLY A 289 9.30 -5.31 -8.42
CA GLY A 289 9.77 -4.14 -7.68
C GLY A 289 9.56 -4.21 -6.17
N PHE A 290 9.07 -5.31 -5.60
CA PHE A 290 8.90 -5.43 -4.14
C PHE A 290 10.22 -5.69 -3.44
N ILE A 291 10.41 -5.13 -2.24
CA ILE A 291 11.65 -5.26 -1.48
C ILE A 291 11.77 -6.68 -0.92
N LEU A 292 12.92 -7.31 -1.14
CA LEU A 292 13.27 -8.60 -0.53
C LEU A 292 13.82 -8.37 0.89
N THR A 293 13.44 -9.23 1.83
CA THR A 293 13.83 -9.12 3.26
C THR A 293 14.10 -10.47 3.88
N GLY A 294 14.99 -10.53 4.86
CA GLY A 294 15.18 -11.68 5.73
C GLY A 294 15.34 -12.99 4.93
N PRO A 295 14.51 -14.02 5.19
CA PRO A 295 14.60 -15.30 4.48
C PRO A 295 14.50 -15.19 2.95
N ASP A 296 13.77 -14.19 2.43
CA ASP A 296 13.58 -14.03 0.98
C ASP A 296 14.86 -13.56 0.25
N LEU A 297 15.90 -13.17 0.99
CA LEU A 297 17.23 -12.84 0.48
C LEU A 297 18.18 -14.04 0.45
N ILE A 298 17.83 -15.12 1.15
CA ILE A 298 18.68 -16.32 1.23
C ILE A 298 18.39 -17.21 0.01
N ARG A 299 19.41 -17.44 -0.82
CA ARG A 299 19.33 -18.30 -2.01
C ARG A 299 20.30 -19.46 -1.86
N ASP A 300 19.82 -20.69 -1.99
CA ASP A 300 20.62 -21.91 -1.84
C ASP A 300 21.40 -21.98 -0.51
N GLY A 301 20.81 -21.46 0.56
CA GLY A 301 21.43 -21.40 1.90
C GLY A 301 22.54 -20.35 2.02
N GLN A 302 22.73 -19.48 1.03
CA GLN A 302 23.73 -18.41 1.04
C GLN A 302 23.11 -17.06 1.38
N ARG A 303 23.85 -16.26 2.17
CA ARG A 303 23.52 -14.87 2.48
C ARG A 303 23.51 -14.00 1.20
N PRO A 304 22.75 -12.90 1.18
CA PRO A 304 22.74 -11.99 0.03
C PRO A 304 24.15 -11.52 -0.34
N LYS A 305 24.36 -11.26 -1.63
CA LYS A 305 25.68 -10.93 -2.17
C LYS A 305 26.19 -9.63 -1.54
N GLY A 306 27.41 -9.66 -1.01
CA GLY A 306 28.03 -8.48 -0.37
C GLY A 306 27.57 -8.23 1.06
N TRP A 307 26.84 -9.16 1.68
CA TRP A 307 26.44 -9.08 3.08
C TRP A 307 27.67 -9.07 4.02
N PRO A 308 27.88 -8.01 4.82
CA PRO A 308 29.13 -7.81 5.55
C PRO A 308 29.17 -8.42 6.96
N LEU A 309 28.03 -8.95 7.46
CA LEU A 309 27.92 -9.42 8.84
C LEU A 309 27.96 -10.95 8.93
N GLU A 310 28.49 -11.49 10.02
CA GLU A 310 28.53 -12.94 10.28
C GLU A 310 27.14 -13.57 10.43
N ARG A 311 26.20 -12.83 11.02
CA ARG A 311 24.78 -13.24 11.14
C ARG A 311 24.06 -13.16 9.80
N GLU A 312 22.96 -13.90 9.68
CA GLU A 312 21.98 -13.70 8.60
C GLU A 312 21.21 -12.37 8.78
N PRO A 313 20.58 -11.85 7.69
CA PRO A 313 19.65 -10.73 7.81
C PRO A 313 18.51 -11.05 8.77
N PHE A 314 18.09 -10.07 9.58
CA PHE A 314 16.88 -10.23 10.40
C PHE A 314 15.63 -10.35 9.52
N LEU A 315 14.51 -10.83 10.10
CA LEU A 315 13.27 -11.17 9.38
C LEU A 315 12.79 -10.08 8.41
N LEU A 316 12.91 -8.82 8.78
CA LEU A 316 12.43 -7.66 8.02
C LEU A 316 13.57 -6.77 7.50
N GLU A 317 14.82 -7.25 7.62
CA GLU A 317 16.01 -6.55 7.15
C GLU A 317 16.27 -6.84 5.68
N THR A 318 16.66 -5.81 4.94
CA THR A 318 16.99 -5.91 3.51
C THR A 318 18.39 -6.48 3.29
N ASN A 319 18.89 -6.50 2.05
CA ASN A 319 20.28 -6.85 1.73
C ASN A 319 21.30 -5.83 2.29
N VAL A 320 20.84 -4.71 2.82
CA VAL A 320 21.66 -3.70 3.49
C VAL A 320 21.42 -3.78 4.99
N PRO A 321 22.42 -4.11 5.82
CA PRO A 321 22.26 -4.13 7.27
C PRO A 321 21.69 -2.82 7.81
N GLY A 322 20.80 -2.83 8.80
CA GLY A 322 20.21 -1.60 9.33
C GLY A 322 19.18 -0.91 8.43
N VAL A 323 18.92 -1.42 7.22
CA VAL A 323 17.78 -1.02 6.39
C VAL A 323 16.73 -2.11 6.46
N PHE A 324 15.53 -1.77 6.92
CA PHE A 324 14.39 -2.65 7.10
C PHE A 324 13.25 -2.26 6.17
N ALA A 325 12.38 -3.21 5.82
CA ALA A 325 11.19 -2.93 5.05
C ALA A 325 9.97 -3.66 5.63
N VAL A 326 8.85 -2.93 5.77
CA VAL A 326 7.63 -3.42 6.41
C VAL A 326 6.38 -3.07 5.63
N GLY A 327 5.36 -3.89 5.78
CA GLY A 327 4.07 -3.72 5.12
C GLY A 327 4.14 -3.98 3.63
N ASP A 328 3.22 -3.36 2.89
CA ASP A 328 2.92 -3.75 1.52
C ASP A 328 4.06 -3.50 0.52
N VAL A 329 5.11 -2.75 0.88
CA VAL A 329 6.29 -2.56 0.01
C VAL A 329 7.11 -3.85 -0.15
N ARG A 330 6.97 -4.78 0.80
CA ARG A 330 7.75 -6.02 0.89
C ARG A 330 7.20 -7.12 -0.03
N HIS A 331 8.10 -7.95 -0.54
CA HIS A 331 7.77 -9.20 -1.20
C HIS A 331 7.00 -10.11 -0.24
N GLY A 332 5.98 -10.83 -0.73
CA GLY A 332 5.24 -11.81 0.07
C GLY A 332 4.45 -11.25 1.27
N SER A 333 4.33 -9.93 1.45
CA SER A 333 3.54 -9.35 2.55
C SER A 333 2.05 -9.74 2.43
N VAL A 334 1.34 -9.84 3.56
CA VAL A 334 -0.07 -10.27 3.61
C VAL A 334 -1.06 -9.23 3.06
N LYS A 335 -0.63 -7.98 2.80
CA LYS A 335 -1.47 -6.88 2.29
C LYS A 335 -2.69 -6.57 3.18
N ARG A 336 -2.46 -6.51 4.49
CA ARG A 336 -3.50 -6.26 5.52
C ARG A 336 -3.02 -5.23 6.53
N VAL A 337 -3.93 -4.37 6.98
CA VAL A 337 -3.64 -3.31 7.98
C VAL A 337 -3.04 -3.89 9.25
N ALA A 338 -3.67 -4.91 9.86
CA ALA A 338 -3.18 -5.55 11.08
C ALA A 338 -1.81 -6.22 10.89
N SER A 339 -1.57 -6.84 9.73
CA SER A 339 -0.26 -7.43 9.42
C SER A 339 0.81 -6.35 9.27
N GLY A 340 0.52 -5.25 8.57
CA GLY A 340 1.44 -4.13 8.43
C GLY A 340 1.79 -3.48 9.77
N VAL A 341 0.79 -3.29 10.64
CA VAL A 341 1.00 -2.81 12.02
C VAL A 341 1.90 -3.78 12.80
N GLY A 342 1.62 -5.08 12.71
CA GLY A 342 2.44 -6.12 13.33
C GLY A 342 3.89 -6.09 12.85
N GLU A 343 4.13 -6.10 11.54
CA GLU A 343 5.47 -6.01 10.95
C GLU A 343 6.20 -4.73 11.39
N GLY A 344 5.54 -3.58 11.36
CA GLY A 344 6.10 -2.31 11.81
C GLY A 344 6.58 -2.36 13.27
N SER A 345 5.75 -2.92 14.16
CA SER A 345 6.12 -3.09 15.58
C SER A 345 7.25 -4.10 15.80
N VAL A 346 7.19 -5.27 15.13
CA VAL A 346 8.20 -6.33 15.27
C VAL A 346 9.56 -5.90 14.74
N ALA A 347 9.59 -5.07 13.69
CA ALA A 347 10.84 -4.57 13.12
C ALA A 347 11.65 -3.73 14.13
N VAL A 348 11.00 -3.01 15.05
CA VAL A 348 11.66 -2.18 16.07
C VAL A 348 12.58 -3.03 16.96
N GLN A 349 12.16 -4.24 17.33
CA GLN A 349 12.99 -5.14 18.12
C GLN A 349 14.27 -5.58 17.39
N PHE A 350 14.21 -5.76 16.07
CA PHE A 350 15.39 -6.06 15.26
C PHE A 350 16.26 -4.83 15.05
N ILE A 351 15.66 -3.63 14.98
CA ILE A 351 16.38 -2.36 14.94
C ILE A 351 17.18 -2.18 16.23
N HIS A 352 16.62 -2.41 17.42
CA HIS A 352 17.40 -2.37 18.67
C HIS A 352 18.56 -3.37 18.68
N GLN A 353 18.35 -4.59 18.17
CA GLN A 353 19.43 -5.57 18.05
C GLN A 353 20.52 -5.15 17.07
N TYR A 354 20.15 -4.46 15.99
CA TYR A 354 21.11 -3.86 15.07
C TYR A 354 21.88 -2.74 15.76
N LEU A 355 21.18 -1.75 16.32
CA LEU A 355 21.73 -0.56 16.97
C LEU A 355 22.67 -0.90 18.14
N SER A 356 22.45 -1.99 18.88
CA SER A 356 23.35 -2.40 19.96
C SER A 356 24.75 -2.88 19.50
N LYS A 357 24.98 -3.00 18.19
CA LYS A 357 26.22 -3.52 17.60
C LYS A 357 26.93 -2.53 16.66
N VAL A 358 26.42 -1.31 16.51
CA VAL A 358 26.94 -0.31 15.55
C VAL A 358 27.53 0.91 16.23
#